data_AF-A0A4R5PGX0-F1
#
_entry.id   AF-A0A4R5PGX0-F1
#
_cell.length_a   1.000
_cell.length_b   1.000
_cell.length_c   1.000
_cell.angle_alpha   90.00
_cell.angle_beta   90.00
_cell.angle_gamma   90.00
#
_symmetry.space_group_name_H-M   'P 1'
#
loop_
_entity.id
_entity.type
_entity.pdbx_description
1 polymer ?
#
loop_
_entity_poly.entity_id
_entity_poly.type
_entity_poly.pdbx_seq_one_letter_code
_entity_poly.pdbx_strand_id
1 'polypeptide(L)'
;MTYHAGELAVQRRMGQSDDAIRVGRIISAEMPEVAAAFLAAQPLVFVSARDEGGRMWASQIVGPPGFAHAIDARTIAIEGMPVYGDPLAEALRSERKIGMIALQPQRRRRMRVNGTAVPSGEGLIVSTDQVYSNCPKYIARRDVSGIGSGLPGETRRGTSLDAGQRQTVSATDTFIIGTADGEGNADASHRGGNPGFLQVLSPSLLRWPDYLGNSMFMTLGNLHVDPRCGLLIPNWHNGSTVQLAGTARLNWDEGTFAPGAQCSVDFTIEEVVETINASPLRWGDAEPSPANPPL
;
A
#
# COMPACT_ATOMS: atom_id res chain seq x y z
N MET A 1 10.81 6.78 -18.27
CA MET A 1 10.44 7.50 -17.03
C MET A 1 11.69 7.99 -16.36
N THR A 2 11.64 9.17 -15.77
CA THR A 2 12.74 9.76 -14.99
C THR A 2 12.30 9.79 -13.53
N TYR A 3 13.14 9.29 -12.62
CA TYR A 3 12.90 9.43 -11.18
C TYR A 3 12.80 10.90 -10.78
N HIS A 4 11.91 11.22 -9.86
CA HIS A 4 11.76 12.59 -9.36
C HIS A 4 12.86 12.92 -8.33
N ALA A 5 12.96 14.20 -7.94
CA ALA A 5 14.06 14.70 -7.12
C ALA A 5 14.22 13.97 -5.77
N GLY A 6 13.11 13.52 -5.17
CA GLY A 6 13.12 12.80 -3.90
C GLY A 6 13.71 11.40 -4.01
N GLU A 7 13.28 10.63 -5.00
CA GLU A 7 13.85 9.31 -5.30
C GLU A 7 15.35 9.42 -5.58
N LEU A 8 15.76 10.37 -6.42
CA LEU A 8 17.18 10.60 -6.73
C LEU A 8 17.99 10.96 -5.47
N ALA A 9 17.43 11.73 -4.54
CA ALA A 9 18.08 12.07 -3.28
C ALA A 9 18.29 10.84 -2.39
N VAL A 10 17.25 10.00 -2.25
CA VAL A 10 17.34 8.76 -1.47
C VAL A 10 18.27 7.75 -2.13
N GLN A 11 18.18 7.55 -3.44
CA GLN A 11 19.05 6.66 -4.23
C GLN A 11 20.53 7.02 -4.09
N ARG A 12 20.87 8.32 -4.12
CA ARG A 12 22.25 8.79 -3.87
C ARG A 12 22.69 8.50 -2.45
N ARG A 13 21.84 8.80 -1.47
CA ARG A 13 22.16 8.56 -0.05
C ARG A 13 22.37 7.08 0.26
N MET A 14 21.58 6.21 -0.37
CA MET A 14 21.69 4.75 -0.23
C MET A 14 22.81 4.12 -1.06
N GLY A 15 23.50 4.90 -1.91
CA GLY A 15 24.54 4.39 -2.80
C GLY A 15 24.03 3.45 -3.90
N GLN A 16 22.77 3.59 -4.31
CA GLN A 16 22.07 2.64 -5.20
C GLN A 16 21.55 3.31 -6.49
N SER A 17 22.16 4.42 -6.92
CA SER A 17 21.70 5.17 -8.11
C SER A 17 21.81 4.35 -9.39
N ASP A 18 22.90 3.60 -9.58
CA ASP A 18 23.09 2.77 -10.78
C ASP A 18 22.08 1.60 -10.86
N ASP A 19 21.80 0.99 -9.70
CA ASP A 19 20.78 -0.06 -9.57
C ASP A 19 19.39 0.48 -9.91
N ALA A 20 19.05 1.67 -9.39
CA ALA A 20 17.80 2.34 -9.68
C ALA A 20 17.63 2.58 -11.19
N ILE A 21 18.64 3.14 -11.87
CA ILE A 21 18.58 3.39 -13.33
C ILE A 21 18.28 2.10 -14.11
N ARG A 22 18.92 1.00 -13.72
CA ARG A 22 18.71 -0.31 -14.37
C ARG A 22 17.30 -0.83 -14.12
N VAL A 23 16.84 -0.81 -12.87
CA VAL A 23 15.52 -1.35 -12.50
C VAL A 23 14.38 -0.48 -13.05
N GLY A 24 14.53 0.84 -13.09
CA GLY A 24 13.50 1.76 -13.59
C GLY A 24 13.10 1.55 -15.06
N ARG A 25 13.91 0.83 -15.84
CA ARG A 25 13.59 0.45 -17.23
C ARG A 25 12.38 -0.47 -17.35
N ILE A 26 11.98 -1.14 -16.27
CA ILE A 26 10.79 -2.02 -16.27
C ILE A 26 9.49 -1.24 -16.14
N ILE A 27 9.54 0.06 -15.80
CA ILE A 27 8.35 0.88 -15.60
C ILE A 27 7.86 1.36 -16.96
N SER A 28 6.65 0.95 -17.31
CA SER A 28 5.96 1.38 -18.53
C SER A 28 4.62 2.01 -18.18
N ALA A 29 4.10 2.86 -19.05
CA ALA A 29 2.71 3.28 -18.96
C ALA A 29 1.75 2.26 -19.60
N GLU A 30 2.29 1.27 -20.34
CA GLU A 30 1.50 0.21 -20.96
C GLU A 30 1.42 -1.02 -20.07
N MET A 31 0.25 -1.67 -20.10
CA MET A 31 -0.09 -2.91 -19.43
C MET A 31 0.29 -4.11 -20.30
N PRO A 32 1.35 -4.87 -19.95
CA PRO A 32 1.66 -6.10 -20.66
C PRO A 32 0.59 -7.17 -20.41
N GLU A 33 0.33 -8.04 -21.39
CA GLU A 33 -0.70 -9.09 -21.29
C GLU A 33 -0.53 -9.98 -20.03
N VAL A 34 0.71 -10.32 -19.67
CA VAL A 34 1.00 -11.11 -18.46
C VAL A 34 0.59 -10.37 -17.18
N ALA A 35 0.75 -9.05 -17.15
CA ALA A 35 0.34 -8.23 -16.03
C ALA A 35 -1.19 -8.03 -16.01
N ALA A 36 -1.83 -7.85 -17.17
CA ALA A 36 -3.29 -7.82 -17.29
C ALA A 36 -3.93 -9.13 -16.79
N ALA A 37 -3.39 -10.28 -17.20
CA ALA A 37 -3.86 -11.59 -16.74
C ALA A 37 -3.64 -11.79 -15.23
N PHE A 38 -2.53 -11.27 -14.69
CA PHE A 38 -2.31 -11.27 -13.24
C PHE A 38 -3.34 -10.40 -12.52
N LEU A 39 -3.59 -9.17 -12.98
CA LEU A 39 -4.56 -8.26 -12.40
C LEU A 39 -5.97 -8.86 -12.38
N ALA A 40 -6.43 -9.39 -13.52
CA ALA A 40 -7.74 -10.02 -13.68
C ALA A 40 -7.96 -11.22 -12.75
N ALA A 41 -6.89 -11.91 -12.33
CA ALA A 41 -6.99 -13.03 -11.41
C ALA A 41 -7.13 -12.61 -9.93
N GLN A 42 -6.94 -11.33 -9.60
CA GLN A 42 -6.96 -10.89 -8.20
C GLN A 42 -8.39 -10.67 -7.71
N PRO A 43 -8.72 -11.08 -6.48
CA PRO A 43 -9.99 -10.72 -5.82
C PRO A 43 -9.86 -9.47 -4.93
N LEU A 44 -8.67 -8.88 -4.85
CA LEU A 44 -8.35 -7.77 -3.97
C LEU A 44 -7.28 -6.89 -4.62
N VAL A 45 -7.53 -5.59 -4.66
CA VAL A 45 -6.53 -4.56 -4.97
C VAL A 45 -6.52 -3.53 -3.85
N PHE A 46 -5.39 -2.87 -3.68
CA PHE A 46 -5.27 -1.75 -2.77
C PHE A 46 -5.03 -0.48 -3.57
N VAL A 47 -5.67 0.61 -3.15
CA VAL A 47 -5.58 1.91 -3.79
C VAL A 47 -5.17 2.96 -2.77
N SER A 48 -4.47 4.00 -3.22
CA SER A 48 -4.13 5.16 -2.42
C SER A 48 -4.40 6.43 -3.18
N ALA A 49 -4.89 7.46 -2.49
CA ALA A 49 -5.13 8.78 -3.06
C ALA A 49 -5.12 9.83 -1.94
N ARG A 50 -5.12 11.11 -2.35
CA ARG A 50 -5.43 12.21 -1.43
C ARG A 50 -6.94 12.38 -1.31
N ASP A 51 -7.43 12.59 -0.09
CA ASP A 51 -8.79 13.09 0.13
C ASP A 51 -8.90 14.59 -0.23
N GLU A 52 -10.09 15.16 -0.10
CA GLU A 52 -10.33 16.60 -0.37
C GLU A 52 -9.55 17.54 0.56
N GLY A 53 -9.18 17.06 1.75
CA GLY A 53 -8.33 17.79 2.70
C GLY A 53 -6.83 17.66 2.38
N GLY A 54 -6.47 16.91 1.34
CA GLY A 54 -5.08 16.64 0.98
C GLY A 54 -4.39 15.59 1.85
N ARG A 55 -5.10 14.91 2.76
CA ARG A 55 -4.54 13.77 3.52
C ARG A 55 -4.40 12.57 2.60
N MET A 56 -3.27 11.88 2.71
CA MET A 56 -3.10 10.61 2.02
C MET A 56 -3.78 9.48 2.79
N TRP A 57 -4.49 8.63 2.05
CA TRP A 57 -5.08 7.41 2.57
C TRP A 57 -4.69 6.21 1.69
N ALA A 58 -4.77 5.02 2.27
CA ALA A 58 -4.75 3.76 1.55
C ALA A 58 -6.03 2.97 1.91
N SER A 59 -6.61 2.31 0.91
CA SER A 59 -7.87 1.58 1.00
C SER A 59 -7.79 0.30 0.19
N GLN A 60 -8.79 -0.56 0.35
CA GLN A 60 -8.92 -1.81 -0.39
C GLN A 60 -10.21 -1.81 -1.22
N ILE A 61 -10.16 -2.45 -2.37
CA ILE A 61 -11.33 -2.78 -3.19
C ILE A 61 -11.31 -4.28 -3.42
N VAL A 62 -12.44 -4.91 -3.12
CA VAL A 62 -12.61 -6.37 -3.17
C VAL A 62 -13.73 -6.67 -4.14
N GLY A 63 -13.50 -7.64 -5.03
CA GLY A 63 -14.47 -8.11 -6.00
C GLY A 63 -14.17 -9.55 -6.44
N PRO A 64 -15.06 -10.18 -7.21
CA PRO A 64 -14.77 -11.48 -7.81
C PRO A 64 -13.59 -11.35 -8.80
N PRO A 65 -12.79 -12.40 -9.04
CA PRO A 65 -11.81 -12.38 -10.13
C PRO A 65 -12.42 -11.87 -11.44
N GLY A 66 -11.76 -10.92 -12.08
CA GLY A 66 -12.26 -10.16 -13.22
C GLY A 66 -12.70 -8.74 -12.87
N PHE A 67 -12.98 -8.42 -11.60
CA PHE A 67 -13.46 -7.09 -11.21
C PHE A 67 -12.44 -5.98 -11.54
N ALA A 68 -11.14 -6.27 -11.44
CA ALA A 68 -10.08 -5.39 -11.89
C ALA A 68 -9.44 -5.98 -13.15
N HIS A 69 -9.58 -5.33 -14.31
CA HIS A 69 -9.08 -5.86 -15.57
C HIS A 69 -8.63 -4.74 -16.52
N ALA A 70 -7.68 -5.06 -17.41
CA ALA A 70 -7.27 -4.15 -18.47
C ALA A 70 -8.33 -4.11 -19.58
N ILE A 71 -8.78 -2.92 -19.96
CA ILE A 71 -9.66 -2.69 -21.12
C ILE A 71 -8.81 -2.64 -22.39
N ASP A 72 -7.67 -1.95 -22.30
CA ASP A 72 -6.69 -1.82 -23.37
C ASP A 72 -5.28 -1.69 -22.77
N ALA A 73 -4.29 -1.36 -23.61
CA ALA A 73 -2.89 -1.25 -23.18
C ALA A 73 -2.64 -0.17 -22.12
N ARG A 74 -3.52 0.82 -21.91
CA ARG A 74 -3.31 1.95 -21.00
C ARG A 74 -4.51 2.24 -20.08
N THR A 75 -5.53 1.39 -20.11
CA THR A 75 -6.78 1.60 -19.39
C THR A 75 -7.15 0.35 -18.60
N ILE A 76 -7.50 0.53 -17.33
CA ILE A 76 -7.99 -0.52 -16.43
C ILE A 76 -9.40 -0.15 -15.97
N ALA A 77 -10.32 -1.11 -15.93
CA ALA A 77 -11.57 -1.01 -15.19
C ALA A 77 -11.43 -1.69 -13.82
N ILE A 78 -12.00 -1.07 -12.79
CA ILE A 78 -12.17 -1.64 -11.46
C ILE A 78 -13.66 -1.54 -11.12
N GLU A 79 -14.33 -2.68 -11.12
CA GLU A 79 -15.74 -2.81 -10.73
C GLU A 79 -15.83 -2.89 -9.20
N GLY A 80 -16.27 -1.80 -8.58
CA GLY A 80 -16.35 -1.66 -7.13
C GLY A 80 -15.64 -0.43 -6.59
N MET A 81 -15.96 -0.13 -5.33
CA MET A 81 -15.46 1.01 -4.58
C MET A 81 -15.01 0.54 -3.20
N PRO A 82 -14.19 1.32 -2.48
CA PRO A 82 -13.99 1.11 -1.05
C PRO A 82 -15.33 1.06 -0.31
N VAL A 83 -15.38 0.29 0.78
CA VAL A 83 -16.61 0.10 1.56
C VAL A 83 -17.13 1.44 2.12
N TYR A 84 -18.43 1.48 2.42
CA TYR A 84 -19.02 2.66 3.04
C TYR A 84 -18.28 3.04 4.34
N GLY A 85 -18.02 4.34 4.51
CA GLY A 85 -17.26 4.87 5.64
C GLY A 85 -15.74 4.88 5.46
N ASP A 86 -15.21 4.18 4.44
CA ASP A 86 -13.79 4.27 4.06
C ASP A 86 -13.42 5.71 3.65
N PRO A 87 -12.28 6.27 4.11
CA PRO A 87 -11.89 7.65 3.83
C PRO A 87 -11.72 7.98 2.33
N LEU A 88 -11.41 6.99 1.49
CA LEU A 88 -11.30 7.18 0.04
C LEU A 88 -12.60 6.94 -0.72
N ALA A 89 -13.66 6.43 -0.09
CA ALA A 89 -14.91 6.14 -0.78
C ALA A 89 -15.50 7.40 -1.43
N GLU A 90 -15.48 8.53 -0.72
CA GLU A 90 -15.98 9.81 -1.25
C GLU A 90 -14.95 10.46 -2.18
N ALA A 91 -13.66 10.38 -1.84
CA ALA A 91 -12.61 10.95 -2.68
C ALA A 91 -12.67 10.37 -4.10
N LEU A 92 -12.80 9.06 -4.24
CA LEU A 92 -12.81 8.38 -5.54
C LEU A 92 -14.09 8.62 -6.38
N ARG A 93 -15.04 9.47 -5.92
CA ARG A 93 -16.19 9.93 -6.72
C ARG A 93 -15.86 11.09 -7.67
N SER A 94 -14.62 11.55 -7.70
CA SER A 94 -14.12 12.53 -8.66
C SER A 94 -12.79 12.08 -9.27
N GLU A 95 -12.38 12.72 -10.37
CA GLU A 95 -11.09 12.43 -11.00
C GLU A 95 -9.94 12.67 -10.02
N ARG A 96 -9.07 11.68 -9.83
CA ARG A 96 -7.89 11.79 -8.96
C ARG A 96 -6.70 10.98 -9.46
N LYS A 97 -5.51 11.45 -9.12
CA LYS A 97 -4.30 10.63 -9.15
C LYS A 97 -4.40 9.54 -8.08
N ILE A 98 -4.17 8.30 -8.49
CA ILE A 98 -4.15 7.14 -7.61
C ILE A 98 -2.86 6.34 -7.76
N GLY A 99 -2.45 5.74 -6.66
CA GLY A 99 -1.55 4.60 -6.65
C GLY A 99 -2.35 3.33 -6.43
N MET A 100 -1.98 2.23 -7.07
CA MET A 100 -2.62 0.93 -6.91
C MET A 100 -1.58 -0.18 -6.81
N ILE A 101 -1.84 -1.14 -5.93
CA ILE A 101 -1.08 -2.38 -5.86
C ILE A 101 -2.03 -3.59 -5.84
N ALA A 102 -1.84 -4.48 -6.81
CA ALA A 102 -2.46 -5.80 -6.82
C ALA A 102 -1.50 -6.78 -6.13
N LEU A 103 -2.00 -7.51 -5.12
CA LEU A 103 -1.23 -8.41 -4.28
C LEU A 103 -1.81 -9.82 -4.32
N GLN A 104 -0.95 -10.81 -4.57
CA GLN A 104 -1.27 -12.23 -4.49
C GLN A 104 -0.41 -12.90 -3.41
N PRO A 105 -0.88 -12.94 -2.14
CA PRO A 105 -0.12 -13.53 -1.05
C PRO A 105 0.24 -15.01 -1.27
N GLN A 106 -0.65 -15.80 -1.86
CA GLN A 106 -0.51 -17.25 -2.09
C GLN A 106 0.79 -17.61 -2.84
N ARG A 107 1.19 -16.75 -3.78
CA ARG A 107 2.38 -16.94 -4.63
C ARG A 107 3.43 -15.87 -4.40
N ARG A 108 3.26 -15.02 -3.39
CA ARG A 108 4.14 -13.88 -3.09
C ARG A 108 4.36 -12.98 -4.31
N ARG A 109 3.31 -12.70 -5.09
CA ARG A 109 3.38 -11.85 -6.29
C ARG A 109 2.71 -10.52 -6.03
N ARG A 110 3.19 -9.47 -6.68
CA ARG A 110 2.56 -8.16 -6.68
C ARG A 110 2.88 -7.40 -7.95
N MET A 111 1.96 -6.55 -8.37
CA MET A 111 2.20 -5.54 -9.38
C MET A 111 1.69 -4.19 -8.90
N ARG A 112 2.32 -3.12 -9.35
CA ARG A 112 1.88 -1.76 -9.11
C ARG A 112 1.36 -1.14 -10.39
N VAL A 113 0.38 -0.27 -10.20
CA VAL A 113 -0.18 0.60 -11.21
C VAL A 113 -0.39 1.96 -10.59
N ASN A 114 0.21 3.01 -11.14
CA ASN A 114 -0.09 4.39 -10.76
C ASN A 114 -0.69 5.11 -11.97
N GLY A 115 -1.61 6.04 -11.74
CA GLY A 115 -2.34 6.67 -12.83
C GLY A 115 -3.40 7.66 -12.38
N THR A 116 -4.30 8.01 -13.29
CA THR A 116 -5.49 8.83 -13.00
C THR A 116 -6.73 7.94 -13.02
N ALA A 117 -7.49 7.93 -11.93
CA ALA A 117 -8.79 7.30 -11.85
C ALA A 117 -9.91 8.31 -12.07
N VAL A 118 -10.92 7.92 -12.84
CA VAL A 118 -12.20 8.62 -12.97
C VAL A 118 -13.33 7.68 -12.51
N PRO A 119 -14.37 8.20 -11.83
CA PRO A 119 -15.54 7.41 -11.48
C PRO A 119 -16.28 6.96 -12.74
N SER A 120 -16.85 5.77 -12.67
CA SER A 120 -17.75 5.19 -13.66
C SER A 120 -18.99 4.62 -12.97
N GLY A 121 -20.01 4.23 -13.73
CA GLY A 121 -21.26 3.71 -13.15
C GLY A 121 -21.05 2.50 -12.21
N GLU A 122 -20.06 1.66 -12.52
CA GLU A 122 -19.80 0.39 -11.82
C GLU A 122 -18.54 0.44 -10.92
N GLY A 123 -17.83 1.57 -10.85
CA GLY A 123 -16.58 1.69 -10.09
C GLY A 123 -15.64 2.75 -10.67
N LEU A 124 -14.44 2.36 -11.08
CA LEU A 124 -13.38 3.26 -11.55
C LEU A 124 -12.83 2.85 -12.91
N ILE A 125 -12.49 3.85 -13.73
CA ILE A 125 -11.63 3.69 -14.91
C ILE A 125 -10.30 4.36 -14.63
N VAL A 126 -9.20 3.65 -14.80
CA VAL A 126 -7.85 4.10 -14.49
C VAL A 126 -7.03 4.19 -15.77
N SER A 127 -6.60 5.40 -16.12
CA SER A 127 -5.57 5.62 -17.14
C SER A 127 -4.18 5.45 -16.53
N THR A 128 -3.38 4.53 -17.07
CA THR A 128 -2.12 4.12 -16.44
C THR A 128 -0.94 5.00 -16.85
N ASP A 129 -0.25 5.56 -15.84
CA ASP A 129 0.99 6.31 -16.00
C ASP A 129 2.22 5.41 -15.75
N GLN A 130 2.08 4.46 -14.81
CA GLN A 130 3.15 3.55 -14.40
C GLN A 130 2.57 2.16 -14.13
N VAL A 131 3.18 1.13 -14.70
CA VAL A 131 2.83 -0.29 -14.54
C VAL A 131 4.13 -1.07 -14.43
N TYR A 132 4.28 -1.84 -13.35
CA TYR A 132 5.46 -2.68 -13.14
C TYR A 132 5.23 -3.76 -12.09
N SER A 133 5.99 -4.84 -12.20
CA SER A 133 6.03 -5.89 -11.19
C SER A 133 7.11 -5.61 -10.14
N ASN A 134 6.87 -6.01 -8.89
CA ASN A 134 7.89 -5.97 -7.86
C ASN A 134 8.26 -7.37 -7.36
N CYS A 135 9.45 -7.47 -6.77
CA CYS A 135 9.98 -8.71 -6.24
C CYS A 135 9.10 -9.28 -5.10
N PRO A 136 9.18 -10.60 -4.83
CA PRO A 136 8.34 -11.29 -3.84
C PRO A 136 8.75 -11.05 -2.38
N LYS A 137 9.85 -10.34 -2.14
CA LYS A 137 10.42 -10.15 -0.80
C LYS A 137 9.40 -9.57 0.17
N TYR A 138 9.43 -10.10 1.40
CA TYR A 138 8.64 -9.66 2.55
C TYR A 138 7.12 -9.90 2.45
N ILE A 139 6.64 -10.58 1.41
CA ILE A 139 5.24 -11.01 1.34
C ILE A 139 5.11 -12.33 2.11
N ALA A 140 4.34 -12.30 3.19
CA ALA A 140 3.92 -13.51 3.88
C ALA A 140 2.92 -14.28 3.01
N ARG A 141 3.15 -15.59 2.84
CA ARG A 141 2.26 -16.45 2.06
C ARG A 141 1.05 -16.81 2.92
N ARG A 142 -0.14 -16.70 2.35
CA ARG A 142 -1.40 -17.16 2.96
C ARG A 142 -2.42 -17.44 1.87
N ASP A 143 -3.36 -18.34 2.14
CA ASP A 143 -4.46 -18.69 1.26
C ASP A 143 -5.78 -18.09 1.74
N VAL A 144 -6.73 -17.90 0.82
CA VAL A 144 -8.10 -17.51 1.17
C VAL A 144 -8.75 -18.71 1.85
N SER A 145 -9.14 -18.56 3.11
CA SER A 145 -9.78 -19.59 3.92
C SER A 145 -11.31 -19.55 3.82
N GLY A 146 -11.88 -18.42 3.38
CA GLY A 146 -13.32 -18.30 3.16
C GLY A 146 -13.79 -16.89 2.83
N ILE A 147 -15.10 -16.73 2.80
CA ILE A 147 -15.81 -15.46 2.61
C ILE A 147 -16.65 -15.20 3.86
N GLY A 148 -16.44 -14.06 4.50
CA GLY A 148 -17.25 -13.57 5.61
C GLY A 148 -18.63 -13.12 5.14
N SER A 149 -19.65 -13.39 5.95
CA SER A 149 -21.06 -13.04 5.67
C SER A 149 -21.51 -11.71 6.27
N GLY A 150 -20.66 -11.05 7.08
CA GLY A 150 -20.97 -9.79 7.74
C GLY A 150 -20.85 -8.61 6.78
N LEU A 151 -21.81 -7.69 6.85
CA LEU A 151 -21.68 -6.38 6.24
C LEU A 151 -20.58 -5.57 6.96
N PRO A 152 -19.91 -4.64 6.27
CA PRO A 152 -19.02 -3.68 6.91
C PRO A 152 -19.75 -2.97 8.06
N GLY A 153 -19.13 -2.96 9.24
CA GLY A 153 -19.66 -2.27 10.41
C GLY A 153 -19.49 -0.76 10.31
N GLU A 154 -20.05 -0.04 11.30
CA GLU A 154 -19.82 1.40 11.42
C GLU A 154 -18.34 1.71 11.65
N THR A 155 -17.90 2.79 11.02
CA THR A 155 -16.53 3.26 11.08
C THR A 155 -16.27 4.01 12.38
N ARG A 156 -15.25 3.58 13.13
CA ARG A 156 -14.77 4.30 14.31
C ARG A 156 -13.63 5.23 13.93
N ARG A 157 -13.69 6.48 14.37
CA ARG A 157 -12.66 7.48 14.13
C ARG A 157 -11.98 7.91 15.43
N GLY A 158 -10.70 8.26 15.33
CA GLY A 158 -9.91 8.81 16.42
C GLY A 158 -8.68 9.54 15.90
N THR A 159 -7.90 10.11 16.81
CA THR A 159 -6.63 10.80 16.50
C THR A 159 -5.41 10.07 17.04
N SER A 160 -5.62 8.93 17.70
CA SER A 160 -4.57 8.04 18.22
C SER A 160 -5.11 6.63 18.38
N LEU A 161 -4.21 5.64 18.42
CA LEU A 161 -4.54 4.22 18.54
C LEU A 161 -4.99 3.88 19.96
N ASP A 162 -6.14 3.22 20.09
CA ASP A 162 -6.55 2.57 21.33
C ASP A 162 -5.75 1.28 21.62
N ALA A 163 -6.05 0.59 22.73
CA ALA A 163 -5.33 -0.62 23.12
C ALA A 163 -5.48 -1.78 22.11
N GLY A 164 -6.67 -1.99 21.54
CA GLY A 164 -6.93 -3.06 20.58
C GLY A 164 -6.32 -2.75 19.21
N GLN A 165 -6.36 -1.50 18.80
CA GLN A 165 -5.72 -1.02 17.57
C GLN A 165 -4.19 -1.13 17.66
N ARG A 166 -3.58 -0.81 18.81
CA ARG A 166 -2.14 -1.03 19.03
C ARG A 166 -1.76 -2.51 18.96
N GLN A 167 -2.60 -3.40 19.47
CA GLN A 167 -2.38 -4.84 19.36
C GLN A 167 -2.46 -5.31 17.91
N THR A 168 -3.45 -4.84 17.15
CA THR A 168 -3.61 -5.14 15.72
C THR A 168 -2.41 -4.67 14.92
N VAL A 169 -1.96 -3.42 15.15
CA VAL A 169 -0.79 -2.84 14.48
C VAL A 169 0.48 -3.62 14.82
N SER A 170 0.69 -3.97 16.09
CA SER A 170 1.90 -4.71 16.51
C SER A 170 1.92 -6.15 16.00
N ALA A 171 0.75 -6.78 15.85
CA ALA A 171 0.63 -8.16 15.39
C ALA A 171 0.68 -8.30 13.86
N THR A 172 0.60 -7.20 13.11
CA THR A 172 0.58 -7.27 11.65
C THR A 172 1.94 -7.68 11.08
N ASP A 173 1.89 -8.49 10.03
CA ASP A 173 3.04 -8.82 9.18
C ASP A 173 3.04 -8.02 7.87
N THR A 174 2.04 -7.15 7.68
CA THR A 174 1.87 -6.37 6.47
C THR A 174 1.16 -5.03 6.73
N PHE A 175 1.45 -4.06 5.90
CA PHE A 175 0.57 -2.92 5.68
C PHE A 175 0.76 -2.38 4.26
N ILE A 176 -0.24 -1.65 3.79
CA ILE A 176 -0.15 -0.87 2.55
C ILE A 176 0.10 0.59 2.92
N ILE A 177 1.04 1.23 2.25
CA ILE A 177 1.32 2.65 2.39
C ILE A 177 0.99 3.38 1.10
N GLY A 178 0.19 4.44 1.22
CA GLY A 178 -0.07 5.43 0.18
C GLY A 178 0.82 6.65 0.38
N THR A 179 1.51 7.07 -0.68
CA THR A 179 2.34 8.29 -0.72
C THR A 179 2.07 9.04 -2.02
N ALA A 180 2.58 10.27 -2.16
CA ALA A 180 2.57 10.98 -3.42
C ALA A 180 3.86 11.80 -3.59
N ASP A 181 4.26 12.04 -4.83
CA ASP A 181 5.36 12.96 -5.13
C ASP A 181 4.92 14.43 -4.96
N GLY A 182 5.84 15.35 -5.25
CA GLY A 182 5.60 16.80 -5.17
C GLY A 182 4.54 17.32 -6.15
N GLU A 183 4.22 16.58 -7.21
CA GLU A 183 3.18 16.91 -8.19
C GLU A 183 1.84 16.28 -7.84
N GLY A 184 1.79 15.41 -6.81
CA GLY A 184 0.59 14.71 -6.39
C GLY A 184 0.36 13.39 -7.11
N ASN A 185 1.35 12.87 -7.84
CA ASN A 185 1.26 11.52 -8.42
C ASN A 185 1.35 10.51 -7.28
N ALA A 186 0.23 9.82 -7.02
CA ALA A 186 0.12 8.89 -5.92
C ALA A 186 0.76 7.51 -6.22
N ASP A 187 1.27 6.85 -5.18
CA ASP A 187 1.84 5.50 -5.20
C ASP A 187 1.30 4.68 -4.02
N ALA A 188 0.95 3.42 -4.31
CA ALA A 188 0.59 2.44 -3.29
C ALA A 188 1.66 1.35 -3.20
N SER A 189 2.10 1.05 -1.97
CA SER A 189 3.20 0.12 -1.72
C SER A 189 2.85 -0.87 -0.62
N HIS A 190 3.14 -2.15 -0.84
CA HIS A 190 3.15 -3.16 0.22
C HIS A 190 4.44 -3.08 1.05
N ARG A 191 4.30 -3.04 2.37
CA ARG A 191 5.36 -3.24 3.36
C ARG A 191 5.05 -4.48 4.17
N GLY A 192 6.05 -5.32 4.39
CA GLY A 192 5.88 -6.54 5.17
C GLY A 192 7.13 -6.89 5.95
N GLY A 193 6.97 -7.78 6.92
CA GLY A 193 8.01 -8.21 7.83
C GLY A 193 7.49 -9.28 8.79
N ASN A 194 8.27 -9.63 9.81
CA ASN A 194 7.74 -10.43 10.91
C ASN A 194 6.79 -9.56 11.77
N PRO A 195 5.75 -10.14 12.41
CA PRO A 195 4.97 -9.42 13.41
C PRO A 195 5.87 -8.65 14.39
N GLY A 196 5.54 -7.37 14.62
CA GLY A 196 6.36 -6.43 15.37
C GLY A 196 7.30 -5.56 14.52
N PHE A 197 7.39 -5.76 13.19
CA PHE A 197 8.17 -4.87 12.32
C PHE A 197 7.59 -3.46 12.22
N LEU A 198 6.25 -3.34 12.32
CA LEU A 198 5.57 -2.07 12.51
C LEU A 198 5.42 -1.82 14.02
N GLN A 199 6.39 -1.08 14.56
CA GLN A 199 6.52 -0.82 15.98
C GLN A 199 5.60 0.32 16.40
N VAL A 200 4.85 0.10 17.49
CA VAL A 200 4.09 1.15 18.16
C VAL A 200 4.97 1.78 19.24
N LEU A 201 5.48 2.99 18.98
CA LEU A 201 6.32 3.73 19.94
C LEU A 201 5.47 4.54 20.92
N SER A 202 4.30 4.99 20.50
CA SER A 202 3.26 5.62 21.32
C SER A 202 1.89 5.46 20.65
N PRO A 203 0.77 5.86 21.29
CA PRO A 203 -0.55 5.86 20.64
C PRO A 203 -0.63 6.64 19.33
N SER A 204 0.30 7.58 19.08
CA SER A 204 0.32 8.42 17.87
C SER A 204 1.65 8.38 17.10
N LEU A 205 2.57 7.46 17.45
CA LEU A 205 3.88 7.36 16.80
C LEU A 205 4.20 5.90 16.48
N LEU A 206 4.40 5.62 15.20
CA LEU A 206 4.84 4.32 14.69
C LEU A 206 6.25 4.41 14.11
N ARG A 207 6.93 3.26 14.05
CA ARG A 207 8.20 3.10 13.34
C ARG A 207 8.23 1.80 12.56
N TRP A 208 8.76 1.82 11.36
CA TRP A 208 9.10 0.59 10.63
C TRP A 208 10.44 0.72 9.91
N PRO A 209 11.13 -0.40 9.63
CA PRO A 209 12.36 -0.40 8.85
C PRO A 209 12.10 -0.34 7.34
N ASP A 210 13.00 0.31 6.59
CA ASP A 210 13.13 0.08 5.15
C ASP A 210 14.15 -1.03 4.89
N TYR A 211 13.63 -2.23 4.61
CA TYR A 211 14.46 -3.39 4.25
C TYR A 211 14.91 -3.34 2.78
N LEU A 212 16.01 -4.04 2.48
CA LEU A 212 16.60 -4.08 1.14
C LEU A 212 15.60 -4.53 0.04
N GLY A 213 15.17 -3.55 -0.75
CA GLY A 213 14.16 -3.70 -1.79
C GLY A 213 14.72 -3.86 -3.20
N ASN A 214 14.15 -3.10 -4.13
CA ASN A 214 14.43 -3.08 -5.58
C ASN A 214 15.18 -1.81 -6.01
N SER A 215 15.70 -1.03 -5.06
CA SER A 215 16.48 0.19 -5.28
C SER A 215 15.76 1.35 -5.97
N MET A 216 14.46 1.25 -6.26
CA MET A 216 13.72 2.36 -6.89
C MET A 216 13.41 3.49 -5.89
N PHE A 217 13.19 3.14 -4.62
CA PHE A 217 12.87 4.07 -3.54
C PHE A 217 11.65 4.98 -3.74
N MET A 218 10.66 4.59 -4.58
CA MET A 218 9.43 5.38 -4.86
C MET A 218 8.79 5.96 -3.58
N THR A 219 8.47 5.10 -2.61
CA THR A 219 7.84 5.55 -1.36
C THR A 219 8.74 6.48 -0.54
N LEU A 220 10.04 6.16 -0.40
CA LEU A 220 10.95 6.97 0.41
C LEU A 220 11.25 8.32 -0.28
N GLY A 221 11.34 8.31 -1.61
CA GLY A 221 11.48 9.50 -2.42
C GLY A 221 10.26 10.41 -2.32
N ASN A 222 9.06 9.85 -2.37
CA ASN A 222 7.81 10.58 -2.09
C ASN A 222 7.85 11.20 -0.69
N LEU A 223 8.15 10.40 0.35
CA LEU A 223 8.26 10.89 1.73
C LEU A 223 9.34 11.96 1.93
N HIS A 224 10.37 11.98 1.09
CA HIS A 224 11.41 13.00 1.14
C HIS A 224 10.91 14.37 0.68
N VAL A 225 9.94 14.43 -0.24
CA VAL A 225 9.41 15.67 -0.83
C VAL A 225 8.04 16.06 -0.27
N ASP A 226 7.25 15.08 0.18
CA ASP A 226 5.97 15.27 0.84
C ASP A 226 5.83 14.25 1.99
N PRO A 227 5.82 14.70 3.25
CA PRO A 227 5.77 13.79 4.38
C PRO A 227 4.40 13.12 4.54
N ARG A 228 3.33 13.58 3.87
CA ARG A 228 1.98 13.03 4.06
C ARG A 228 1.89 11.61 3.50
N CYS A 229 1.43 10.68 4.33
CA CYS A 229 1.18 9.31 3.90
C CYS A 229 -0.01 8.68 4.64
N GLY A 230 -0.60 7.68 4.00
CA GLY A 230 -1.68 6.88 4.58
C GLY A 230 -1.25 5.43 4.75
N LEU A 231 -1.64 4.78 5.84
CA LEU A 231 -1.42 3.36 6.08
C LEU A 231 -2.76 2.61 6.09
N LEU A 232 -2.78 1.40 5.54
CA LEU A 232 -3.86 0.43 5.70
C LEU A 232 -3.28 -0.86 6.28
N ILE A 233 -3.78 -1.23 7.46
CA ILE A 233 -3.45 -2.46 8.16
C ILE A 233 -4.65 -3.40 8.06
N PRO A 234 -4.64 -4.38 7.14
CA PRO A 234 -5.73 -5.36 7.03
C PRO A 234 -5.60 -6.42 8.11
N ASN A 235 -6.71 -6.73 8.79
CA ASN A 235 -6.82 -7.94 9.58
C ASN A 235 -7.29 -9.10 8.68
N TRP A 236 -6.34 -9.90 8.26
CA TRP A 236 -6.53 -11.02 7.34
C TRP A 236 -7.55 -12.07 7.83
N HIS A 237 -7.69 -12.25 9.15
CA HIS A 237 -8.51 -13.31 9.73
C HIS A 237 -9.98 -12.93 9.90
N ASN A 238 -10.28 -11.69 10.31
CA ASN A 238 -11.65 -11.25 10.56
C ASN A 238 -12.16 -10.20 9.58
N GLY A 239 -11.32 -9.74 8.65
CA GLY A 239 -11.67 -8.77 7.62
C GLY A 239 -11.78 -7.32 8.10
N SER A 240 -11.48 -7.02 9.36
CA SER A 240 -11.41 -5.64 9.83
C SER A 240 -10.21 -4.90 9.25
N THR A 241 -10.26 -3.58 9.19
CA THR A 241 -9.14 -2.73 8.76
C THR A 241 -8.88 -1.63 9.78
N VAL A 242 -7.61 -1.27 9.94
CA VAL A 242 -7.19 -0.02 10.58
C VAL A 242 -6.49 0.83 9.51
N GLN A 243 -7.06 1.99 9.21
CA GLN A 243 -6.54 2.99 8.30
C GLN A 243 -6.00 4.17 9.10
N LEU A 244 -4.83 4.67 8.72
CA LEU A 244 -4.17 5.78 9.39
C LEU A 244 -3.81 6.84 8.36
N ALA A 245 -4.02 8.11 8.69
CA ALA A 245 -3.46 9.24 7.96
C ALA A 245 -2.55 10.04 8.87
N GLY A 246 -1.48 10.59 8.30
CA GLY A 246 -0.54 11.43 9.04
C GLY A 246 0.69 11.75 8.23
N THR A 247 1.81 11.94 8.93
CA THR A 247 3.08 12.34 8.32
C THR A 247 4.21 11.39 8.70
N ALA A 248 5.08 11.09 7.74
CA ALA A 248 6.24 10.26 7.94
C ALA A 248 7.55 10.98 7.61
N ARG A 249 8.61 10.62 8.32
CA ARG A 249 9.97 11.11 8.10
C ARG A 249 10.95 9.95 8.01
N LEU A 250 11.92 10.09 7.12
CA LEU A 250 13.05 9.16 7.03
C LEU A 250 14.01 9.44 8.19
N ASN A 251 14.27 8.42 9.00
CA ASN A 251 15.19 8.47 10.11
C ASN A 251 16.44 7.67 9.77
N TRP A 252 17.57 8.38 9.79
CA TRP A 252 18.88 7.90 9.36
C TRP A 252 19.82 7.63 10.54
N ASP A 253 19.33 7.74 11.77
CA ASP A 253 20.07 7.36 12.96
C ASP A 253 20.17 5.83 13.01
N GLU A 254 21.40 5.32 12.87
CA GLU A 254 21.70 3.88 12.87
C GLU A 254 21.20 3.18 14.14
N GLY A 255 21.12 3.89 15.27
CA GLY A 255 20.56 3.36 16.52
C GLY A 255 19.07 2.98 16.43
N THR A 256 18.39 3.37 15.35
CA THR A 256 16.97 3.07 15.11
C THR A 256 16.75 1.94 14.11
N PHE A 257 17.80 1.41 13.50
CA PHE A 257 17.66 0.45 12.41
C PHE A 257 17.40 -0.95 12.95
N ALA A 258 16.38 -1.62 12.40
CA ALA A 258 16.22 -3.05 12.60
C ALA A 258 17.29 -3.83 11.80
N PRO A 259 17.59 -5.08 12.17
CA PRO A 259 18.49 -5.93 11.39
C PRO A 259 18.10 -5.98 9.90
N GLY A 260 19.06 -5.72 9.01
CA GLY A 260 18.85 -5.70 7.56
C GLY A 260 18.13 -4.47 7.02
N ALA A 261 17.85 -3.45 7.84
CA ALA A 261 17.31 -2.18 7.41
C ALA A 261 18.41 -1.19 7.01
N GLN A 262 18.11 -0.32 6.04
CA GLN A 262 19.01 0.76 5.61
C GLN A 262 18.62 2.13 6.19
N CYS A 263 17.35 2.28 6.55
CA CYS A 263 16.86 3.39 7.36
C CYS A 263 15.62 2.93 8.15
N SER A 264 15.15 3.77 9.07
CA SER A 264 13.82 3.63 9.64
C SER A 264 12.91 4.75 9.15
N VAL A 265 11.61 4.55 9.27
CA VAL A 265 10.60 5.58 8.98
C VAL A 265 9.78 5.78 10.24
N ASP A 266 9.74 7.01 10.72
CA ASP A 266 8.87 7.41 11.83
C ASP A 266 7.58 8.01 11.26
N PHE A 267 6.43 7.57 11.75
CA PHE A 267 5.12 8.04 11.31
C PHE A 267 4.31 8.57 12.48
N THR A 268 3.95 9.85 12.40
CA THR A 268 3.05 10.52 13.34
C THR A 268 1.62 10.41 12.82
N ILE A 269 0.77 9.79 13.63
CA ILE A 269 -0.65 9.59 13.35
C ILE A 269 -1.39 10.91 13.61
N GLU A 270 -2.21 11.31 12.66
CA GLU A 270 -3.14 12.45 12.78
C GLU A 270 -4.58 11.98 12.82
N GLU A 271 -4.91 10.91 12.09
CA GLU A 271 -6.24 10.33 12.05
C GLU A 271 -6.18 8.80 12.00
N VAL A 272 -7.11 8.16 12.73
CA VAL A 272 -7.34 6.72 12.80
C VAL A 272 -8.76 6.45 12.36
N VAL A 273 -8.92 5.47 11.49
CA VAL A 273 -10.20 5.02 10.97
C VAL A 273 -10.23 3.49 11.03
N GLU A 274 -11.17 2.92 11.76
CA GLU A 274 -11.31 1.47 11.89
C GLU A 274 -12.69 1.03 11.40
N THR A 275 -12.71 0.02 10.55
CA THR A 275 -13.93 -0.58 10.03
C THR A 275 -13.89 -2.08 10.24
N ILE A 276 -14.85 -2.61 11.00
CA ILE A 276 -14.98 -4.05 11.23
C ILE A 276 -15.63 -4.69 10.00
N ASN A 277 -15.18 -5.89 9.62
CA ASN A 277 -15.66 -6.61 8.43
C ASN A 277 -15.56 -5.79 7.12
N ALA A 278 -14.59 -4.88 7.01
CA ALA A 278 -14.35 -4.10 5.79
C ALA A 278 -13.96 -4.95 4.57
N SER A 279 -13.37 -6.13 4.80
CA SER A 279 -13.15 -7.15 3.77
C SER A 279 -14.14 -8.29 3.94
N PRO A 280 -14.75 -8.82 2.86
CA PRO A 280 -15.39 -10.12 2.90
C PRO A 280 -14.38 -11.27 2.80
N LEU A 281 -13.16 -11.06 2.29
CA LEU A 281 -12.16 -12.13 2.21
C LEU A 281 -11.65 -12.50 3.61
N ARG A 282 -11.55 -13.79 3.89
CA ARG A 282 -10.91 -14.35 5.08
C ARG A 282 -9.71 -15.16 4.64
N TRP A 283 -8.61 -15.02 5.35
CA TRP A 283 -7.35 -15.65 4.99
C TRP A 283 -6.86 -16.54 6.13
N GLY A 284 -6.15 -17.60 5.75
CA GLY A 284 -5.50 -18.50 6.69
C GLY A 284 -4.25 -17.90 7.32
N ASP A 285 -3.58 -18.71 8.12
CA ASP A 285 -2.35 -18.33 8.80
C ASP A 285 -1.24 -17.93 7.81
N ALA A 286 -0.42 -16.99 8.24
CA ALA A 286 0.70 -16.50 7.49
C ALA A 286 1.90 -17.44 7.61
N GLU A 287 2.47 -17.84 6.47
CA GLU A 287 3.83 -18.33 6.39
C GLU A 287 4.77 -17.16 6.11
N PRO A 288 5.71 -16.85 7.03
CA PRO A 288 6.66 -15.75 6.87
C PRO A 288 7.41 -15.77 5.54
N SER A 289 7.81 -14.60 5.06
CA SER A 289 8.67 -14.53 3.87
C SER A 289 10.06 -15.06 4.23
N PRO A 290 10.70 -15.90 3.39
CA PRO A 290 12.10 -16.28 3.60
C PRO A 290 13.07 -15.09 3.49
N ALA A 291 12.61 -13.94 2.98
CA ALA A 291 13.38 -12.71 2.92
C ALA A 291 13.31 -11.89 4.23
N ASN A 292 12.41 -12.22 5.17
CA ASN A 292 12.33 -11.52 6.44
C ASN A 292 13.67 -11.67 7.20
N PRO A 293 14.13 -10.62 7.90
CA PRO A 293 15.30 -10.76 8.77
C PRO A 293 15.07 -11.84 9.82
N PRO A 294 16.14 -12.52 10.29
CA PRO A 294 16.04 -13.41 11.44
C PRO A 294 15.50 -12.64 12.65
N LEU A 295 14.68 -13.31 13.46
CA LEU A 295 14.19 -12.81 14.75
C LEU A 295 15.30 -12.81 15.80
#